data_AF-X1BQ57-F1
#
_entry.id   AF-X1BQ57-F1
#
_cell.length_a   1.000
_cell.length_b   1.000
_cell.length_c   1.000
_cell.angle_alpha   90.00
_cell.angle_beta   90.00
_cell.angle_gamma   90.00
#
_symmetry.space_group_name_H-M   'P 1'
#
loop_
_entity.id
_entity.type
_entity.pdbx_description
1 polymer ?
#
loop_
_entity_poly.entity_id
_entity_poly.type
_entity_poly.pdbx_seq_one_letter_code
_entity_poly.pdbx_strand_id
1 'polypeptide(L)'
;MERQSDKINRQVNFMHAPPYDAEESSGVQNTWLYDRAPQGYKFILDSVDISGTKVDSEWDGIFAIYDGHEYTHWNIYPGVESKELLGRCELISQDISKTIQLHNWECKEYTMAVRGTNPTNAFKVCIIVWYYLRKMSWLEKLQYA
;
A
#
# COMPACT_ATOMS: atom_id res chain seq x y z
N MET A 1 20.87 7.54 3.65
CA MET A 1 20.42 8.86 4.15
C MET A 1 20.07 8.66 5.61
N GLU A 2 20.62 9.46 6.54
CA GLU A 2 20.17 9.38 7.95
C GLU A 2 18.70 9.81 8.04
N ARG A 3 17.91 9.08 8.84
CA ARG A 3 16.48 9.34 9.03
C ARG A 3 16.30 10.69 9.72
N GLN A 4 15.73 11.67 9.01
CA GLN A 4 15.44 13.00 9.57
C GLN A 4 14.00 13.00 10.11
N SER A 5 13.83 12.55 11.35
CA SER A 5 12.52 12.41 12.01
C SER A 5 11.63 13.65 11.92
N ASP A 6 12.24 14.85 11.91
CA ASP A 6 11.51 16.12 11.97
C ASP A 6 10.99 16.57 10.60
N LYS A 7 11.42 15.90 9.52
CA LYS A 7 11.07 16.24 8.12
C LYS A 7 10.28 15.15 7.41
N ILE A 8 10.02 14.04 8.09
CA ILE A 8 9.24 12.95 7.54
C ILE A 8 7.76 13.37 7.51
N ASN A 9 7.11 13.14 6.39
CA ASN A 9 5.69 13.34 6.21
C ASN A 9 4.97 12.00 6.41
N ARG A 10 3.68 12.08 6.68
CA ARG A 10 2.80 10.91 6.74
C ARG A 10 1.51 11.14 6.01
N GLN A 11 1.00 10.09 5.41
CA GLN A 11 -0.33 10.06 4.82
C GLN A 11 -1.12 8.89 5.36
N VAL A 12 -2.28 9.21 5.94
CA VAL A 12 -3.14 8.25 6.63
C VAL A 12 -4.31 7.93 5.72
N ASN A 13 -4.52 6.64 5.45
CA ASN A 13 -5.57 6.13 4.58
C ASN A 13 -6.36 5.06 5.33
N PHE A 14 -7.69 5.14 5.21
CA PHE A 14 -8.59 4.09 5.69
C PHE A 14 -9.11 3.33 4.49
N MET A 15 -8.70 2.07 4.35
CA MET A 15 -9.11 1.21 3.24
C MET A 15 -9.96 0.06 3.76
N HIS A 16 -10.87 -0.42 2.92
CA HIS A 16 -11.70 -1.58 3.21
C HIS A 16 -11.75 -2.48 1.98
N ALA A 17 -11.92 -3.78 2.17
CA ALA A 17 -12.19 -4.74 1.11
C ALA A 17 -13.48 -5.51 1.45
N PRO A 18 -14.28 -5.92 0.45
CA PRO A 18 -15.44 -6.76 0.69
C PRO A 18 -15.03 -8.12 1.30
N PRO A 19 -15.99 -8.87 1.87
CA PRO A 19 -15.77 -10.26 2.23
C PRO A 19 -15.27 -11.08 1.04
N TYR A 20 -14.44 -12.08 1.32
CA TYR A 20 -13.86 -12.95 0.32
C TYR A 20 -14.92 -13.83 -0.34
N ASP A 21 -14.98 -13.80 -1.66
CA ASP A 21 -15.82 -14.69 -2.45
C ASP A 21 -14.94 -15.62 -3.30
N ALA A 22 -15.03 -16.93 -3.08
CA ALA A 22 -14.22 -17.89 -3.82
C ALA A 22 -14.66 -18.04 -5.29
N GLU A 23 -15.89 -17.68 -5.63
CA GLU A 23 -16.44 -17.74 -6.99
C GLU A 23 -16.10 -16.48 -7.80
N GLU A 24 -15.68 -15.40 -7.15
CA GLU A 24 -15.38 -14.11 -7.77
C GLU A 24 -13.90 -13.99 -8.15
N SER A 25 -13.58 -14.26 -9.41
CA SER A 25 -12.20 -14.19 -9.91
C SER A 25 -11.74 -12.79 -10.36
N SER A 26 -12.63 -11.81 -10.44
CA SER A 26 -12.28 -10.45 -10.87
C SER A 26 -11.60 -9.65 -9.76
N GLY A 27 -10.87 -8.61 -10.14
CA GLY A 27 -10.21 -7.67 -9.23
C GLY A 27 -11.14 -6.84 -8.33
N VAL A 28 -12.47 -7.08 -8.36
CA VAL A 28 -13.48 -6.39 -7.53
C VAL A 28 -13.29 -6.68 -6.03
N GLN A 29 -12.63 -7.79 -5.69
CA GLN A 29 -12.32 -8.12 -4.30
C GLN A 29 -11.13 -7.35 -3.72
N ASN A 30 -10.39 -6.66 -4.58
CA ASN A 30 -9.38 -5.72 -4.14
C ASN A 30 -9.98 -4.33 -4.04
N THR A 31 -9.54 -3.57 -3.05
CA THR A 31 -9.67 -2.11 -3.08
C THR A 31 -8.31 -1.50 -3.30
N TRP A 32 -8.23 -0.66 -4.33
CA TRP A 32 -7.02 0.02 -4.75
C TRP A 32 -7.10 1.50 -4.38
N LEU A 33 -5.98 2.07 -3.94
CA LEU A 33 -5.83 3.49 -3.70
C LEU A 33 -4.53 3.96 -4.32
N TYR A 34 -4.65 4.86 -5.28
CA TYR A 34 -3.54 5.45 -6.01
C TYR A 34 -3.23 6.84 -5.46
N ASP A 35 -1.95 7.17 -5.39
CA ASP A 35 -1.49 8.50 -5.01
C ASP A 35 -0.28 8.96 -5.83
N ARG A 36 -0.20 10.27 -6.06
CA ARG A 36 0.81 10.91 -6.92
C ARG A 36 1.40 12.12 -6.22
N ALA A 37 2.72 12.21 -6.22
CA ALA A 37 3.40 13.37 -5.65
C ALA A 37 3.00 14.65 -6.39
N PRO A 38 2.89 15.80 -5.69
CA PRO A 38 2.63 17.10 -6.31
C PRO A 38 3.59 17.44 -7.46
N GLN A 39 3.14 18.32 -8.36
CA GLN A 39 3.94 18.71 -9.54
C GLN A 39 5.33 19.23 -9.12
N GLY A 40 6.37 18.70 -9.76
CA GLY A 40 7.77 19.07 -9.47
C GLY A 40 8.38 18.40 -8.23
N TYR A 41 7.66 17.52 -7.54
CA TYR A 41 8.15 16.73 -6.41
C TYR A 41 8.08 15.23 -6.67
N LYS A 42 8.78 14.45 -5.86
CA LYS A 42 8.67 13.00 -5.78
C LYS A 42 8.70 12.52 -4.33
N PHE A 43 8.21 11.32 -4.12
CA PHE A 43 8.28 10.64 -2.84
C PHE A 43 9.63 9.95 -2.67
N ILE A 44 10.06 9.89 -1.41
CA ILE A 44 11.08 8.99 -0.91
C ILE A 44 10.40 8.20 0.20
N LEU A 45 9.95 6.99 -0.11
CA LEU A 45 9.13 6.17 0.78
C LEU A 45 10.01 5.52 1.86
N ASP A 46 9.76 5.84 3.14
CA ASP A 46 10.51 5.33 4.29
C ASP A 46 9.96 3.97 4.74
N SER A 47 8.70 3.97 5.16
CA SER A 47 7.99 2.79 5.66
C SER A 47 6.48 2.94 5.53
N VAL A 48 5.77 1.83 5.67
CA VAL A 48 4.32 1.80 5.79
C VAL A 48 3.95 1.06 7.06
N ASP A 49 3.11 1.68 7.88
CA ASP A 49 2.47 1.02 9.01
C ASP A 49 1.04 0.67 8.64
N ILE A 50 0.66 -0.57 8.88
CA ILE A 50 -0.70 -1.08 8.65
C ILE A 50 -1.24 -1.56 9.98
N SER A 51 -2.49 -1.21 10.29
CA SER A 51 -3.21 -1.72 11.46
C SER A 51 -4.66 -2.04 11.12
N GLY A 52 -5.10 -3.22 11.54
CA GLY A 52 -6.49 -3.66 11.53
C GLY A 52 -7.17 -3.42 12.88
N THR A 53 -8.48 -3.65 12.94
CA THR A 53 -9.24 -3.58 14.20
C THR A 53 -9.18 -4.92 14.93
N LYS A 54 -8.99 -4.91 16.24
CA LYS A 54 -8.97 -6.13 17.07
C LYS A 54 -10.38 -6.55 17.47
N VAL A 55 -11.09 -7.25 16.58
CA VAL A 55 -12.31 -8.00 16.94
C VAL A 55 -12.13 -9.44 16.45
N ASP A 56 -12.41 -10.44 17.30
CA ASP A 56 -11.99 -11.84 17.09
C ASP A 56 -12.40 -12.41 15.72
N SER A 57 -11.45 -13.01 14.99
CA SER A 57 -11.63 -13.84 13.77
C SER A 57 -12.11 -13.19 12.46
N GLU A 58 -12.34 -11.88 12.41
CA GLU A 58 -13.05 -11.26 11.27
C GLU A 58 -12.18 -10.47 10.26
N TRP A 59 -10.85 -10.40 10.44
CA TRP A 59 -10.03 -9.36 9.77
C TRP A 59 -8.77 -9.90 9.09
N ASP A 60 -8.77 -11.16 8.70
CA ASP A 60 -7.67 -11.70 7.90
C ASP A 60 -7.70 -11.06 6.51
N GLY A 61 -6.55 -10.55 6.07
CA GLY A 61 -6.47 -9.79 4.84
C GLY A 61 -5.05 -9.55 4.37
N ILE A 62 -4.94 -9.16 3.11
CA ILE A 62 -3.68 -8.92 2.41
C ILE A 62 -3.59 -7.41 2.16
N PHE A 63 -2.40 -6.88 2.39
CA PHE A 63 -2.00 -5.54 1.96
C PHE A 63 -0.81 -5.65 1.02
N ALA A 64 -0.79 -4.81 -0.02
CA ALA A 64 0.34 -4.62 -0.90
C ALA A 64 0.51 -3.15 -1.30
N ILE A 65 1.76 -2.73 -1.53
CA ILE A 65 2.12 -1.42 -2.06
C ILE A 65 3.08 -1.58 -3.23
N TYR A 66 2.86 -0.77 -4.27
CA TYR A 66 3.51 -0.84 -5.57
C TYR A 66 4.08 0.54 -5.97
N ASP A 67 5.18 0.55 -6.72
CA ASP A 67 5.64 1.73 -7.46
C ASP A 67 4.77 1.93 -8.71
N GLY A 68 4.44 3.18 -9.02
CA GLY A 68 3.70 3.48 -10.24
C GLY A 68 2.18 3.43 -10.06
N HIS A 69 1.49 3.78 -11.14
CA HIS A 69 0.05 3.58 -11.26
C HIS A 69 -0.24 2.12 -11.62
N GLU A 70 -0.19 1.23 -10.63
CA GLU A 70 -0.62 -0.16 -10.82
C GLU A 70 -2.12 -0.28 -10.53
N TYR A 71 -2.92 -0.55 -11.56
CA TYR A 71 -4.29 -1.04 -11.41
C TYR A 71 -4.40 -2.33 -12.20
N THR A 72 -4.38 -3.47 -11.50
CA THR A 72 -4.57 -4.75 -12.15
C THR A 72 -6.01 -5.20 -11.98
N HIS A 73 -6.59 -5.78 -13.03
CA HIS A 73 -7.88 -6.47 -12.95
C HIS A 73 -7.78 -7.80 -12.18
N TRP A 74 -6.62 -8.09 -11.56
CA TRP A 74 -6.31 -9.34 -10.89
C TRP A 74 -6.31 -9.14 -9.38
N ASN A 75 -6.75 -10.16 -8.65
CA ASN A 75 -6.63 -10.17 -7.19
C ASN A 75 -5.18 -10.22 -6.76
N ILE A 76 -4.84 -9.58 -5.64
CA ILE A 76 -3.50 -9.63 -5.04
C ILE A 76 -3.24 -11.01 -4.40
N TYR A 77 -3.03 -12.04 -5.23
CA TYR A 77 -2.78 -13.41 -4.79
C TYR A 77 -1.32 -13.62 -4.36
N PRO A 78 -1.07 -14.49 -3.36
CA PRO A 78 0.26 -15.07 -3.20
C PRO A 78 0.60 -15.90 -4.46
N GLY A 79 1.63 -15.48 -5.20
CA GLY A 79 2.09 -16.14 -6.43
C GLY A 79 1.93 -15.33 -7.72
N VAL A 80 1.28 -14.15 -7.67
CA VAL A 80 1.34 -13.19 -8.78
C VAL A 80 2.55 -12.29 -8.56
N GLU A 81 3.60 -12.50 -9.35
CA GLU A 81 4.77 -11.63 -9.33
C GLU A 81 4.44 -10.30 -10.01
N SER A 82 4.48 -9.20 -9.27
CA SER A 82 4.59 -7.84 -9.82
C SER A 82 6.00 -7.34 -9.62
N LYS A 83 6.62 -6.84 -10.70
CA LYS A 83 7.96 -6.25 -10.65
C LYS A 83 7.98 -4.92 -9.91
N GLU A 84 6.83 -4.28 -9.80
CA GLU A 84 6.66 -2.98 -9.15
C GLU A 84 6.27 -3.14 -7.67
N LEU A 85 6.11 -4.38 -7.17
CA LEU A 85 5.78 -4.64 -5.78
C LEU A 85 6.93 -4.19 -4.86
N LEU A 86 6.64 -3.21 -4.02
CA LEU A 86 7.58 -2.69 -3.02
C LEU A 86 7.47 -3.44 -1.70
N GLY A 87 6.27 -3.88 -1.35
CA GLY A 87 6.03 -4.57 -0.09
C GLY A 87 4.66 -5.22 -0.01
N ARG A 88 4.58 -6.32 0.73
CA ARG A 88 3.37 -7.09 0.96
C ARG A 88 3.36 -7.63 2.38
N CYS A 89 2.20 -7.62 3.03
CA CYS A 89 2.01 -8.37 4.26
C CYS A 89 0.60 -8.97 4.33
N GLU A 90 0.46 -9.93 5.22
CA GLU A 90 -0.82 -10.49 5.63
C GLU A 90 -1.07 -10.07 7.07
N LEU A 91 -2.26 -9.52 7.31
CA LEU A 91 -2.78 -9.32 8.65
C LEU A 91 -3.61 -10.55 8.99
N ILE A 92 -3.36 -11.08 10.17
CA ILE A 92 -4.07 -12.24 10.70
C ILE A 92 -4.58 -11.92 12.09
N SER A 93 -5.56 -12.66 12.58
CA SER A 93 -6.12 -12.48 13.93
C SER A 93 -5.09 -12.36 15.06
N GLN A 94 -3.94 -13.02 14.95
CA GLN A 94 -2.84 -12.97 15.94
C GLN A 94 -1.91 -11.78 15.74
N ASP A 95 -1.87 -11.18 14.55
CA ASP A 95 -0.97 -10.10 14.17
C ASP A 95 -1.69 -9.06 13.31
N ILE A 96 -2.33 -8.14 14.03
CA ILE A 96 -3.22 -7.12 13.46
C ILE A 96 -2.47 -5.85 13.03
N SER A 97 -1.14 -5.80 13.18
CA SER A 97 -0.36 -4.63 12.82
C SER A 97 0.99 -5.00 12.24
N LYS A 98 1.38 -4.38 11.15
CA LYS A 98 2.66 -4.63 10.48
C LYS A 98 3.32 -3.32 10.10
N THR A 99 4.64 -3.32 10.12
CA THR A 99 5.46 -2.27 9.54
C THR A 99 6.27 -2.87 8.40
N ILE A 100 6.17 -2.30 7.21
CA ILE A 100 6.97 -2.66 6.04
C ILE A 100 7.97 -1.53 5.81
N GLN A 101 9.26 -1.87 5.75
CA GLN A 101 10.30 -0.92 5.39
C GLN A 101 10.37 -0.80 3.86
N LEU A 102 10.32 0.43 3.35
CA LEU A 102 10.40 0.73 1.91
C LEU A 102 11.77 1.27 1.50
N HIS A 103 12.71 1.31 2.45
CA HIS A 103 14.13 1.53 2.20
C HIS A 103 14.46 2.81 1.41
N ASN A 104 13.70 3.88 1.61
CA ASN A 104 13.83 5.15 0.89
C ASN A 104 13.62 5.01 -0.62
N TRP A 105 12.69 4.14 -1.03
CA TRP A 105 12.34 3.98 -2.44
C TRP A 105 11.88 5.30 -3.05
N GLU A 106 12.45 5.69 -4.19
CA GLU A 106 12.15 6.96 -4.85
C GLU A 106 11.13 6.76 -5.97
N CYS A 107 9.92 7.30 -5.81
CA CYS A 107 8.88 7.18 -6.82
C CYS A 107 8.10 8.48 -7.02
N LYS A 108 7.47 8.61 -8.18
CA LYS A 108 6.57 9.74 -8.47
C LYS A 108 5.15 9.48 -7.99
N GLU A 109 4.77 8.23 -7.93
CA GLU A 109 3.44 7.75 -7.63
C GLU A 109 3.55 6.35 -7.04
N TYR A 110 2.55 5.95 -6.27
CA TYR A 110 2.45 4.63 -5.70
C TYR A 110 0.98 4.21 -5.66
N THR A 111 0.74 2.90 -5.72
CA THR A 111 -0.58 2.34 -5.49
C THR A 111 -0.54 1.40 -4.30
N MET A 112 -1.58 1.45 -3.47
CA MET A 112 -1.84 0.48 -2.41
C MET A 112 -3.05 -0.37 -2.75
N ALA A 113 -3.03 -1.62 -2.33
CA ALA A 113 -4.13 -2.55 -2.48
C ALA A 113 -4.42 -3.26 -1.16
N VAL A 114 -5.69 -3.47 -0.87
CA VAL A 114 -6.15 -4.33 0.22
C VAL A 114 -7.14 -5.36 -0.29
N ARG A 115 -7.13 -6.54 0.32
CA ARG A 115 -8.04 -7.63 0.00
C ARG A 115 -8.40 -8.39 1.28
N GLY A 116 -9.68 -8.74 1.43
CA GLY A 116 -10.13 -9.64 2.49
C GLY A 116 -9.89 -11.10 2.13
N THR A 117 -9.58 -11.93 3.14
CA THR A 117 -9.53 -13.40 2.99
C THR A 117 -10.64 -14.10 3.77
N ASN A 118 -11.41 -13.36 4.58
CA ASN A 118 -12.53 -13.88 5.34
C ASN A 118 -13.83 -13.84 4.50
N PRO A 119 -14.60 -14.94 4.38
CA PRO A 119 -15.79 -14.99 3.53
C PRO A 119 -17.03 -14.32 4.13
N THR A 120 -17.01 -14.02 5.43
CA THR A 120 -18.16 -13.50 6.17
C THR A 120 -18.03 -11.99 6.38
N ASN A 121 -16.83 -11.51 6.66
CA ASN A 121 -16.60 -10.15 7.13
C ASN A 121 -15.70 -9.33 6.21
N ALA A 122 -16.02 -8.05 6.11
CA ALA A 122 -15.24 -7.09 5.32
C ALA A 122 -13.93 -6.74 6.06
N PHE A 123 -12.82 -6.77 5.33
CA PHE A 123 -11.53 -6.37 5.86
C PHE A 123 -11.43 -4.83 5.90
N LYS A 124 -11.00 -4.25 7.02
CA LYS A 124 -10.80 -2.80 7.16
C LYS A 124 -9.47 -2.52 7.84
N VAL A 125 -8.72 -1.56 7.30
CA VAL A 125 -7.39 -1.22 7.78
C VAL A 125 -7.13 0.28 7.75
N CYS A 126 -6.33 0.73 8.72
CA CYS A 126 -5.67 2.02 8.71
C CYS A 126 -4.23 1.82 8.22
N ILE A 127 -3.85 2.56 7.19
CA ILE A 127 -2.54 2.52 6.56
C ILE A 127 -1.90 3.89 6.68
N ILE A 128 -0.67 3.95 7.19
CA ILE A 128 0.13 5.16 7.31
C ILE A 128 1.37 5.00 6.43
N VAL A 129 1.44 5.78 5.36
CA VAL A 129 2.63 5.83 4.50
C VAL A 129 3.53 6.95 5.00
N TRP A 130 4.76 6.62 5.37
CA TRP A 130 5.79 7.56 5.79
C TRP A 130 6.74 7.88 4.64
N TYR A 131 6.98 9.16 4.37
CA TYR A 131 7.80 9.56 3.23
C TYR A 131 8.46 10.93 3.41
N TYR A 132 9.54 11.16 2.66
CA TYR A 132 10.06 12.51 2.43
C TYR A 132 9.60 13.01 1.07
N LEU A 133 9.19 14.28 1.01
CA LEU A 133 8.86 14.92 -0.25
C LEU A 133 10.08 15.67 -0.78
N ARG A 134 10.64 15.22 -1.91
CA ARG A 134 11.83 15.84 -2.52
C ARG A 134 11.48 16.57 -3.79
N LYS A 135 11.98 17.80 -3.93
CA LYS A 135 11.88 18.55 -5.19
C LYS A 135 12.73 17.86 -6.27
N MET A 136 12.13 17.61 -7.42
CA MET A 136 12.81 16.98 -8.55
C MET A 136 13.75 17.97 -9.23
N SER A 137 14.94 17.49 -9.58
CA SER A 137 15.87 18.13 -10.50
C SER A 137 15.28 18.26 -11.90
N TRP A 138 15.92 19.05 -12.76
CA TRP A 138 15.47 19.22 -14.14
C TRP A 138 15.45 17.89 -14.92
N LEU A 139 16.47 17.04 -14.75
CA LEU A 139 16.54 15.73 -15.40
C LEU A 139 15.44 14.79 -14.91
N GLU A 140 15.21 14.73 -13.59
CA GLU A 140 14.13 13.91 -13.03
C GLU A 140 12.76 14.38 -13.52
N LYS A 141 12.55 15.69 -13.68
CA LYS A 141 11.31 16.22 -14.27
C LYS A 141 11.08 15.72 -15.70
N LEU A 142 12.13 15.55 -16.49
CA LEU A 142 12.01 15.00 -17.85
C LEU A 142 11.74 13.50 -17.85
N GLN A 143 12.29 12.77 -16.86
CA GLN A 143 12.06 11.34 -16.71
C GLN A 143 10.62 11.01 -16.28
N TYR A 144 10.01 11.88 -15.48
CA TYR A 144 8.63 11.75 -14.99
C TYR A 144 7.62 12.67 -15.70
N ALA A 145 8.02 13.25 -16.84
CA ALA A 145 7.17 14.13 -17.66
C ALA A 145 6.06 13.35 -18.37
#